data_AF-A0A932TJ50-F1
#
_entry.id   AF-A0A932TJ50-F1
#
_cell.length_a   1.000
_cell.length_b   1.000
_cell.length_c   1.000
_cell.angle_alpha   90.00
_cell.angle_beta   90.00
_cell.angle_gamma   90.00
#
_symmetry.space_group_name_H-M   'P 1'
#
loop_
_entity.id
_entity.type
_entity.pdbx_description
1 polymer ?
#
loop_
_entity_poly.entity_id
_entity_poly.type
_entity_poly.pdbx_seq_one_letter_code
_entity_poly.pdbx_strand_id
1 'polypeptide(L)'
;MSFINFAAKEINCKLVYYGAGLGGKTTNLEKVFEMAPNKGKMISLATETDRTLFFDFLPLDLGTVRGFKTRFHLYTVPGQVFYDASR
;
A
#
# COMPACT_ATOMS: atom_id res chain seq x y z
N MET A 1 3.15 -0.26 11.22
CA MET A 1 2.45 0.04 12.49
C MET A 1 0.99 0.32 12.18
N SER A 2 0.06 -0.23 12.96
CA SER A 2 -1.37 0.02 12.81
C SER A 2 -1.79 1.29 13.53
N PHE A 3 -2.74 2.03 12.98
CA PHE A 3 -3.32 3.24 13.59
C PHE A 3 -4.81 3.03 13.85
N ILE A 4 -5.25 3.26 15.08
CA ILE A 4 -6.66 3.08 15.48
C ILE A 4 -7.31 4.46 15.59
N ASN A 5 -8.28 4.74 14.72
CA ASN A 5 -9.11 5.93 14.78
C ASN A 5 -10.42 5.59 15.53
N PHE A 6 -10.50 6.01 16.79
CA PHE A 6 -11.67 5.75 17.64
C PHE A 6 -12.90 6.55 17.23
N ALA A 7 -12.73 7.79 16.76
CA ALA A 7 -13.84 8.64 16.32
C ALA A 7 -14.54 8.05 15.09
N ALA A 8 -13.77 7.55 14.12
CA ALA A 8 -14.29 6.93 12.92
C ALA A 8 -14.60 5.42 13.07
N LYS A 9 -14.23 4.81 14.21
CA LYS A 9 -14.23 3.35 14.43
C LYS A 9 -13.51 2.59 13.32
N GLU A 10 -12.31 3.02 12.96
CA GLU A 10 -11.48 2.38 11.93
C GLU A 10 -10.11 1.95 12.48
N ILE A 11 -9.69 0.73 12.13
CA ILE A 11 -8.32 0.24 12.32
C ILE A 11 -7.63 0.30 10.97
N ASN A 12 -6.57 1.10 10.88
CA ASN A 12 -5.78 1.28 9.66
C ASN A 12 -4.49 0.46 9.76
N CYS A 13 -4.29 -0.46 8.84
CA CYS A 13 -3.14 -1.35 8.79
C CYS A 13 -2.28 -1.04 7.56
N LYS A 14 -1.03 -0.63 7.77
CA LYS A 14 -0.07 -0.38 6.69
C LYS A 14 0.76 -1.64 6.39
N LEU A 15 0.63 -2.16 5.17
CA LEU A 15 1.41 -3.28 4.62
C LEU A 15 2.35 -2.75 3.53
N VAL A 16 3.64 -3.05 3.66
CA VAL A 16 4.66 -2.63 2.69
C VAL A 16 5.24 -3.86 2.01
N TYR A 17 5.09 -3.94 0.70
CA TYR A 17 5.76 -4.92 -0.14
C TYR A 17 7.19 -4.43 -0.38
N TYR A 18 8.15 -5.17 0.16
CA TYR A 18 9.57 -4.85 0.10
C TYR A 18 10.34 -5.98 -0.56
N GLY A 19 11.43 -5.67 -1.24
CA GLY A 19 12.22 -6.64 -1.99
C GLY A 19 12.94 -6.02 -3.19
N ALA A 20 13.75 -6.83 -3.87
CA ALA A 20 14.55 -6.39 -5.00
C ALA A 20 13.72 -5.80 -6.15
N GLY A 21 14.37 -5.00 -7.00
CA GLY A 21 13.79 -4.56 -8.28
C GLY A 21 13.36 -5.78 -9.11
N LEU A 22 12.26 -5.64 -9.86
CA LEU A 22 11.67 -6.72 -10.67
C LEU A 22 11.21 -7.98 -9.89
N GLY A 23 11.24 -7.97 -8.56
CA GLY A 23 10.79 -9.09 -7.71
C GLY A 23 9.26 -9.29 -7.62
N GLY A 24 8.47 -8.76 -8.56
CA GLY A 24 7.02 -8.98 -8.62
C GLY A 24 6.16 -8.19 -7.63
N LYS A 25 6.72 -7.19 -6.92
CA LYS A 25 5.98 -6.42 -5.90
C LYS A 25 4.75 -5.71 -6.47
N THR A 26 4.92 -4.96 -7.57
CA THR A 26 3.84 -4.25 -8.25
C THR A 26 2.82 -5.23 -8.82
N THR A 27 3.27 -6.30 -9.46
CA THR A 27 2.39 -7.38 -9.96
C THR A 27 1.53 -7.97 -8.84
N ASN A 28 2.06 -8.11 -7.62
CA ASN A 28 1.25 -8.57 -6.50
C ASN A 28 0.16 -7.57 -6.11
N LEU A 29 0.48 -6.27 -6.05
CA LEU A 29 -0.52 -5.23 -5.76
C LEU A 29 -1.59 -5.15 -6.85
N GLU A 30 -1.21 -5.23 -8.12
CA GLU A 30 -2.13 -5.30 -9.27
C GLU A 30 -3.05 -6.51 -9.15
N LYS A 31 -2.50 -7.68 -8.82
CA LYS A 31 -3.31 -8.89 -8.72
C LYS A 31 -4.29 -8.83 -7.56
N VAL A 32 -3.85 -8.32 -6.39
CA VAL A 32 -4.72 -8.07 -5.24
C VAL A 32 -5.80 -7.04 -5.59
N PHE A 33 -5.45 -5.99 -6.34
CA PHE A 33 -6.41 -5.01 -6.83
C PHE A 33 -7.45 -5.67 -7.74
N GLU A 34 -7.08 -6.49 -8.70
CA GLU A 34 -8.05 -7.21 -9.55
C GLU A 34 -9.03 -8.05 -8.72
N MET A 35 -8.51 -8.83 -7.77
CA MET A 35 -9.28 -9.84 -7.03
C MET A 35 -10.11 -9.27 -5.87
N ALA A 36 -9.74 -8.12 -5.31
CA ALA A 36 -10.43 -7.58 -4.14
C ALA A 36 -11.83 -7.03 -4.49
N PRO A 37 -12.89 -7.44 -3.78
CA PRO A 37 -14.25 -6.96 -4.04
C PRO A 37 -14.49 -5.52 -3.55
N ASN A 38 -13.90 -5.15 -2.40
CA ASN A 38 -14.06 -3.84 -1.76
C ASN A 38 -12.72 -3.10 -1.70
N LYS A 39 -12.41 -2.39 -2.78
CA LYS A 39 -11.15 -1.68 -2.99
C LYS A 39 -11.39 -0.22 -3.35
N GLY A 40 -10.53 0.67 -2.85
CA GLY A 40 -10.45 2.03 -3.40
C GLY A 40 -9.63 2.07 -4.67
N LYS A 41 -9.35 3.27 -5.18
CA LYS A 41 -8.52 3.44 -6.38
C LYS A 41 -7.08 3.06 -6.07
N MET A 42 -6.45 2.32 -6.99
CA MET A 42 -5.00 2.22 -7.04
C MET A 42 -4.44 3.57 -7.48
N ILE A 43 -3.55 4.13 -6.69
CA ILE A 43 -2.86 5.39 -7.00
C ILE A 43 -1.40 5.07 -7.19
N SER A 44 -0.85 5.42 -8.36
CA SER A 44 0.58 5.40 -8.64
C SER A 44 1.05 6.85 -8.75
N LEU A 45 1.84 7.30 -7.79
CA LEU A 45 2.48 8.62 -7.83
C LEU A 45 3.83 8.47 -8.51
N ALA A 46 4.16 9.25 -9.55
CA ALA A 46 5.50 9.32 -10.11
C ALA A 46 5.98 10.79 -10.03
N THR A 47 7.09 11.05 -9.34
CA THR A 47 7.67 12.39 -9.26
C THR A 47 8.57 12.66 -10.48
N GLU A 48 8.39 13.81 -11.14
CA GLU A 48 9.08 14.19 -12.39
C GLU A 48 10.59 14.46 -12.24
N THR A 49 11.08 14.73 -11.02
CA THR A 49 12.49 15.12 -10.80
C THR A 49 13.36 13.92 -10.45
N ASP A 50 14.14 13.45 -11.43
CA ASP A 50 15.29 12.53 -11.41
C ASP A 50 15.19 11.16 -10.70
N ARG A 51 14.13 10.92 -9.92
CA ARG A 51 14.03 9.78 -9.01
C ARG A 51 12.59 9.33 -9.02
N THR A 52 12.30 8.29 -9.79
CA THR A 52 10.96 7.74 -9.91
C THR A 52 10.60 6.99 -8.62
N LEU A 53 10.25 7.73 -7.58
CA LEU A 53 9.48 7.19 -6.46
C LEU A 53 8.13 6.86 -7.03
N PHE A 54 7.93 5.61 -7.49
CA PHE A 54 6.57 5.14 -7.62
C PHE A 54 6.08 4.59 -6.30
N PHE A 55 4.84 4.93 -6.01
CA PHE A 55 4.15 4.49 -4.83
C PHE A 55 2.80 4.00 -5.26
N ASP A 56 2.60 2.69 -5.22
CA ASP A 56 1.27 2.11 -5.44
C ASP A 56 0.56 2.05 -4.09
N PHE A 57 -0.59 2.72 -3.99
CA PHE A 57 -1.45 2.70 -2.81
C PHE A 57 -2.75 1.97 -3.10
N LEU A 58 -3.09 0.99 -2.26
CA LEU A 58 -4.36 0.28 -2.34
C LEU A 58 -5.04 0.19 -0.98
N PRO A 59 -6.16 0.92 -0.77
CA PRO A 59 -6.99 0.75 0.40
C PRO A 59 -7.97 -0.41 0.21
N LEU A 60 -7.95 -1.38 1.12
CA LEU A 60 -8.86 -2.55 1.16
C LEU A 60 -9.71 -2.50 2.42
N ASP A 61 -11.01 -2.77 2.29
CA ASP A 61 -11.89 -3.06 3.42
C ASP A 61 -12.04 -4.57 3.57
N LEU A 62 -11.54 -5.12 4.68
CA LEU A 62 -11.58 -6.55 4.99
C LEU A 62 -12.63 -6.90 6.07
N GLY A 63 -13.56 -6.00 6.35
CA GLY A 63 -14.64 -6.22 7.31
C GLY A 63 -14.34 -5.63 8.69
N THR A 64 -14.96 -6.20 9.73
CA THR A 64 -14.96 -5.60 11.07
C THR A 64 -14.29 -6.47 12.13
N VAL A 65 -13.56 -5.83 13.05
CA VAL A 65 -12.98 -6.44 14.24
C VAL A 65 -13.50 -5.69 15.46
N ARG A 66 -14.26 -6.37 16.32
CA ARG A 66 -14.84 -5.79 17.55
C ARG A 66 -15.60 -4.47 17.31
N GLY A 67 -16.32 -4.37 16.19
CA GLY A 67 -17.09 -3.19 15.82
C GLY A 67 -16.30 -2.06 15.17
N PHE A 68 -15.00 -2.25 14.89
CA PHE A 68 -14.19 -1.33 14.09
C PHE A 68 -14.06 -1.86 12.66
N LYS A 69 -14.19 -1.01 11.65
CA LYS A 69 -13.85 -1.38 10.26
C LYS A 69 -12.34 -1.50 10.11
N THR A 70 -11.88 -2.48 9.35
CA THR A 70 -10.45 -2.71 9.14
C THR A 70 -10.06 -2.28 7.73
N ARG A 71 -9.25 -1.23 7.65
CA ARG A 71 -8.75 -0.67 6.40
C ARG A 71 -7.28 -1.04 6.24
N PHE A 72 -6.96 -1.80 5.20
CA PHE A 72 -5.58 -2.11 4.85
C PHE A 72 -5.08 -1.17 3.79
N HIS A 73 -3.88 -0.66 3.99
CA HIS A 73 -3.17 0.22 3.08
C HIS A 73 -1.94 -0.51 2.57
N LEU A 74 -2.00 -1.01 1.34
CA LEU A 74 -0.87 -1.69 0.70
C LEU A 74 0.00 -0.67 -0.03
N TYR A 75 1.31 -0.84 0.11
CA TYR A 75 2.32 0.04 -0.46
C TYR A 75 3.46 -0.76 -1.10
N THR A 76 4.01 -0.27 -2.20
CA THR A 76 5.28 -0.76 -2.75
C THR A 76 6.07 0.39 -3.37
N VAL A 77 7.38 0.20 -3.50
CA VAL A 77 8.25 1.02 -4.34
C VAL A 77 8.74 0.14 -5.49
N PRO A 78 8.38 0.41 -6.75
CA PRO A 78 8.89 -0.33 -7.90
C PRO A 78 10.26 0.20 -8.33
N GLY A 79 10.98 -0.66 -9.05
CA GLY A 79 12.32 -0.37 -9.53
C GLY A 79 13.44 -0.79 -8.57
N GLN A 80 14.67 -0.57 -9.03
CA GLN A 80 15.90 -0.84 -8.30
C GLN A 80 16.09 0.26 -7.25
N VAL A 81 16.27 -0.15 -5.99
CA VAL A 81 16.45 0.76 -4.87
C VAL A 81 17.82 1.43 -5.00
N PHE A 82 17.88 2.57 -5.70
CA PHE A 82 19.07 3.44 -5.70
C PHE A 82 19.12 4.34 -4.46
N TYR A 83 18.13 4.21 -3.57
CA TYR A 83 18.00 4.97 -2.34
C TYR A 83 18.21 4.09 -1.12
N ASP A 84 19.45 4.05 -0.66
CA ASP A 84 19.80 3.75 0.74
C ASP A 84 20.04 5.06 1.52
N ALA A 85 19.54 6.19 0.98
CA ALA A 85 19.79 7.49 1.56
C ALA A 85 18.88 7.73 2.77
N SER A 86 19.54 7.99 3.90
CA SER A 86 19.04 8.33 5.23
C SER A 86 18.31 7.21 5.98
N ARG A 87 19.13 6.34 6.58
CA ARG A 87 18.90 5.88 7.95
C ARG A 87 18.64 7.05 8.90
#